data_AF-A0AAW5DHJ2-F1
#
_entry.id   AF-A0AAW5DHJ2-F1
#
_cell.length_a   1.000
_cell.length_b   1.000
_cell.length_c   1.000
_cell.angle_alpha   90.00
_cell.angle_beta   90.00
_cell.angle_gamma   90.00
#
_symmetry.space_group_name_H-M   'P 1'
#
loop_
_entity.id
_entity.type
_entity.pdbx_description
1 polymer ?
#
loop_
_entity_poly.entity_id
_entity_poly.type
_entity_poly.pdbx_seq_one_letter_code
_entity_poly.pdbx_strand_id
1 'polypeptide(L)'
;MRFTDEEMITALQELNAKQKPMQGLFGAIIGAFVGFVFYLFISQMGAAIIIMLAVPPASIGLFARFTGQMYSLKYRLPVGAIGALLHIFGCYMLGLTPLAYILTPVAFIIAVTLSKVKLERVHIWAISQEEIGKLNAK
;
A
#
# COMPACT_ATOMS: atom_id res chain seq x y z
N MET A 1 -26.60 -10.02 -8.80
CA MET A 1 -26.68 -10.87 -7.59
C MET A 1 -26.67 -9.96 -6.38
N ARG A 2 -27.60 -10.18 -5.45
CA ARG A 2 -27.73 -9.48 -4.18
C ARG A 2 -27.30 -10.49 -3.12
N PHE A 3 -26.30 -10.17 -2.31
CA PHE A 3 -25.84 -11.02 -1.21
C PHE A 3 -26.78 -10.89 -0.02
N THR A 4 -26.89 -11.93 0.80
CA THR A 4 -27.67 -11.87 2.04
C THR A 4 -26.91 -11.13 3.14
N ASP A 5 -27.62 -10.64 4.16
CA ASP A 5 -26.98 -9.94 5.27
C ASP A 5 -26.01 -10.86 6.04
N GLU A 6 -26.37 -12.13 6.20
CA GLU A 6 -25.51 -13.15 6.84
C GLU A 6 -24.21 -13.40 6.06
N GLU A 7 -24.29 -13.49 4.72
CA GLU A 7 -23.10 -13.63 3.86
C GLU A 7 -22.17 -12.41 3.99
N MET A 8 -22.75 -11.21 4.05
CA MET A 8 -21.97 -9.97 4.16
C MET A 8 -21.33 -9.81 5.54
N ILE A 9 -22.03 -10.16 6.63
CA ILE A 9 -21.48 -10.14 8.00
C ILE A 9 -20.31 -11.12 8.10
N THR A 10 -20.49 -12.35 7.59
CA THR A 10 -19.44 -13.36 7.59
C THR A 10 -18.21 -12.89 6.81
N ALA A 11 -18.42 -12.26 5.65
CA ALA A 11 -17.36 -11.70 4.83
C ALA A 11 -16.59 -10.55 5.55
N LEU A 12 -17.28 -9.70 6.31
CA LEU A 12 -16.64 -8.66 7.12
C LEU A 12 -15.82 -9.24 8.27
N GLN A 13 -16.37 -10.23 8.97
CA GLN A 13 -15.65 -10.93 10.04
C GLN A 13 -14.39 -11.62 9.51
N GLU A 14 -14.48 -12.25 8.34
CA GLU A 14 -13.33 -12.87 7.67
C GLU A 14 -12.25 -11.84 7.32
N LEU A 15 -12.63 -10.69 6.74
CA LEU A 15 -11.70 -9.61 6.44
C LEU A 15 -11.02 -9.07 7.70
N ASN A 16 -11.78 -8.83 8.75
CA ASN A 16 -11.27 -8.31 10.01
C ASN A 16 -10.32 -9.30 10.68
N ALA A 17 -10.65 -10.60 10.66
CA ALA A 17 -9.80 -11.66 11.22
C ALA A 17 -8.49 -11.84 10.45
N LYS A 18 -8.51 -11.67 9.12
CA LYS A 18 -7.31 -11.82 8.27
C LYS A 18 -6.41 -10.59 8.28
N GLN A 19 -6.93 -9.42 8.62
CA GLN A 19 -6.16 -8.18 8.59
C GLN A 19 -5.09 -8.16 9.69
N LYS A 20 -3.82 -7.97 9.31
CA LYS A 20 -2.68 -7.91 10.24
C LYS A 20 -1.88 -6.62 10.04
N PRO A 21 -2.38 -5.45 10.51
CA PRO A 21 -1.77 -4.15 10.23
C PRO A 21 -0.29 -4.06 10.62
N MET A 22 0.07 -4.58 11.80
CA MET A 22 1.45 -4.56 12.28
C MET A 22 2.38 -5.37 11.39
N GLN A 23 1.95 -6.55 10.93
CA GLN A 23 2.74 -7.36 10.00
C GLN A 23 2.89 -6.65 8.65
N GLY A 24 1.83 -5.97 8.19
CA GLY A 24 1.86 -5.12 7.01
C GLY A 24 2.89 -3.99 7.11
N LEU A 25 3.00 -3.36 8.28
CA LEU A 25 3.99 -2.31 8.51
C LEU A 25 5.42 -2.86 8.51
N PHE A 26 5.65 -4.02 9.14
CA PHE A 26 6.95 -4.70 9.04
C PHE A 26 7.28 -5.10 7.60
N GLY A 27 6.30 -5.58 6.84
CA GLY A 27 6.44 -5.84 5.41
C GLY A 27 6.81 -4.57 4.63
N ALA A 28 6.19 -3.43 4.96
CA ALA A 28 6.53 -2.14 4.34
C ALA A 28 8.00 -1.76 4.59
N ILE A 29 8.53 -1.99 5.79
CA ILE A 29 9.94 -1.73 6.14
C ILE A 29 10.88 -2.65 5.34
N ILE A 30 10.57 -3.94 5.26
CA ILE A 30 11.33 -4.90 4.42
C ILE A 30 11.30 -4.47 2.96
N GLY A 31 10.12 -4.10 2.45
CA GLY A 31 9.94 -3.58 1.10
C GLY A 31 10.70 -2.27 0.86
N ALA A 32 10.87 -1.44 1.90
CA ALA A 32 11.65 -0.21 1.83
C ALA A 32 13.15 -0.49 1.73
N PHE A 33 13.66 -1.49 2.46
CA PHE A 33 15.03 -1.95 2.30
C PHE A 33 15.29 -2.47 0.88
N VAL A 34 14.37 -3.26 0.33
CA VAL A 34 14.45 -3.71 -1.09
C VAL A 34 14.39 -2.51 -2.04
N GLY A 35 13.49 -1.56 -1.80
CA GLY A 35 13.37 -0.34 -2.60
C GLY A 35 14.64 0.52 -2.55
N PHE A 36 15.31 0.58 -1.41
CA PHE A 36 16.60 1.24 -1.25
C PHE A 36 17.70 0.59 -2.10
N VAL A 37 17.76 -0.74 -2.14
CA VAL A 37 18.68 -1.47 -3.02
C VAL A 37 18.44 -1.10 -4.49
N PHE A 38 17.18 -0.96 -4.92
CA PHE A 38 16.89 -0.47 -6.28
C PHE A 38 17.43 0.94 -6.55
N TYR A 39 17.41 1.84 -5.57
CA TYR A 39 18.04 3.16 -5.72
C TYR A 39 19.55 3.08 -5.95
N LEU A 40 20.24 2.11 -5.34
CA LEU A 40 21.67 1.88 -5.59
C LEU A 40 21.94 1.35 -7.01
N PHE A 41 21.02 0.59 -7.60
CA PHE A 41 21.14 0.18 -9.00
C PHE A 41 20.87 1.34 -9.96
N ILE A 42 19.86 2.17 -9.66
CA ILE A 42 19.53 3.34 -10.48
C ILE A 42 20.70 4.33 -10.55
N SER A 43 21.43 4.52 -9.43
CA SER A 43 22.59 5.41 -9.39
C SER A 43 23.70 5.01 -10.38
N GLN A 44 23.82 3.71 -10.67
CA GLN A 44 24.84 3.17 -11.57
C GLN A 44 24.42 3.19 -13.04
N MET A 45 23.12 3.08 -13.31
CA MET A 45 22.60 2.93 -14.68
C MET A 45 22.30 4.27 -15.38
N GLY A 46 22.29 5.39 -14.64
CA GLY A 46 21.77 6.66 -15.17
C GLY A 46 20.29 6.57 -15.58
N ALA A 47 19.58 5.57 -15.05
CA ALA A 47 18.26 5.16 -15.53
C ALA A 47 17.18 6.20 -15.18
N ALA A 48 16.18 6.27 -16.08
CA ALA A 48 15.12 7.26 -16.12
C ALA A 48 14.27 7.38 -14.84
N ILE A 49 13.76 8.61 -14.63
CA ILE A 49 12.86 9.05 -13.55
C ILE A 49 11.70 8.06 -13.29
N ILE A 50 11.21 7.35 -14.30
CA ILE A 50 10.07 6.42 -14.20
C ILE A 50 10.38 5.20 -13.32
N ILE A 51 11.54 4.56 -13.49
CA ILE A 51 11.91 3.37 -12.69
C ILE A 51 12.07 3.75 -11.23
N MET A 52 12.70 4.90 -11.01
CA MET A 52 12.90 5.51 -9.70
C MET A 52 11.58 5.90 -9.01
N LEU A 53 10.60 6.38 -9.77
CA LEU A 53 9.31 6.79 -9.22
C LEU A 53 8.42 5.61 -8.85
N ALA A 54 8.46 4.52 -9.63
CA ALA A 54 7.50 3.44 -9.50
C ALA A 54 8.02 2.26 -8.68
N VAL A 55 9.25 1.79 -8.94
CA VAL A 55 9.73 0.50 -8.42
C VAL A 55 9.97 0.52 -6.90
N PRO A 56 10.69 1.51 -6.32
CA PRO A 56 10.91 1.56 -4.87
C PRO A 56 9.63 1.72 -4.02
N PRO A 57 8.68 2.62 -4.33
CA PRO A 57 7.42 2.65 -3.57
C PRO A 57 6.53 1.44 -3.87
N ALA A 58 6.64 0.82 -5.06
CA ALA A 58 5.92 -0.40 -5.36
C ALA A 58 6.38 -1.60 -4.52
N SER A 59 7.69 -1.75 -4.28
CA SER A 59 8.18 -2.81 -3.40
C SER A 59 7.62 -2.66 -1.99
N ILE A 60 7.58 -1.45 -1.45
CA ILE A 60 6.95 -1.16 -0.15
C ILE A 60 5.49 -1.63 -0.11
N GLY A 61 4.70 -1.21 -1.09
CA GLY A 61 3.29 -1.59 -1.17
C GLY A 61 3.08 -3.10 -1.30
N LEU A 62 3.83 -3.76 -2.19
CA LEU A 62 3.71 -5.20 -2.43
C LEU A 62 4.08 -6.02 -1.19
N PHE A 63 5.19 -5.74 -0.53
CA PHE A 63 5.59 -6.46 0.69
C PHE A 63 4.60 -6.23 1.84
N ALA A 64 4.08 -5.01 1.99
CA ALA A 64 3.03 -4.72 2.97
C ALA A 64 1.73 -5.49 2.68
N ARG A 65 1.38 -5.68 1.40
CA ARG A 65 0.23 -6.49 0.99
C ARG A 65 0.42 -7.95 1.36
N PHE A 66 1.58 -8.54 1.03
CA PHE A 66 1.85 -9.96 1.26
C PHE A 66 1.82 -10.32 2.75
N THR A 67 2.26 -9.42 3.62
CA THR A 67 2.38 -9.66 5.07
C THR A 67 1.13 -9.22 5.85
N GLY A 68 0.53 -8.08 5.52
CA GLY A 68 -0.51 -7.47 6.34
C GLY A 68 -1.95 -7.68 5.88
N GLN A 69 -2.17 -8.06 4.62
CA GLN A 69 -3.52 -8.26 4.05
C GLN A 69 -4.49 -7.09 4.32
N MET A 70 -3.97 -5.86 4.29
CA MET A 70 -4.72 -4.66 4.68
C MET A 70 -5.76 -4.28 3.62
N TYR A 71 -7.03 -4.23 4.00
CA TYR A 71 -8.11 -3.77 3.11
C TYR A 71 -8.51 -2.32 3.41
N SER A 72 -8.57 -1.95 4.68
CA SER A 72 -8.99 -0.61 5.09
C SER A 72 -7.93 0.44 4.75
N LEU A 73 -8.37 1.67 4.45
CA LEU A 73 -7.44 2.74 4.06
C LEU A 73 -6.58 3.19 5.25
N LYS A 74 -7.15 3.23 6.46
CA LYS A 74 -6.49 3.67 7.70
C LYS A 74 -5.14 2.99 7.93
N TYR A 75 -5.05 1.67 7.75
CA TYR A 75 -3.79 0.94 7.95
C TYR A 75 -2.83 1.00 6.75
N ARG A 76 -3.31 1.42 5.57
CA ARG A 76 -2.49 1.59 4.37
C ARG A 76 -1.82 2.96 4.29
N LEU A 77 -2.38 3.99 4.93
CA LEU A 77 -1.77 5.33 4.96
C LEU A 77 -0.33 5.34 5.51
N PRO A 78 0.00 4.63 6.61
CA PRO A 78 1.39 4.50 7.06
C PRO A 78 2.33 3.88 6.02
N VAL A 79 1.86 2.90 5.24
CA VAL A 79 2.65 2.29 4.15
C VAL A 79 2.97 3.34 3.07
N GLY A 80 1.97 4.17 2.74
CA GLY A 80 2.15 5.33 1.87
C GLY A 80 3.22 6.28 2.38
N ALA A 81 3.19 6.61 3.67
CA ALA A 81 4.15 7.52 4.29
C ALA A 81 5.59 6.97 4.21
N ILE A 82 5.79 5.66 4.41
CA ILE A 82 7.08 5.00 4.21
C ILE A 82 7.53 5.12 2.74
N GLY A 83 6.61 4.92 1.79
CA GLY A 83 6.86 5.11 0.35
C GLY A 83 7.33 6.53 0.00
N ALA A 84 6.64 7.54 0.54
CA ALA A 84 6.98 8.94 0.37
C ALA A 84 8.36 9.27 0.96
N LEU A 85 8.63 8.83 2.19
CA LEU A 85 9.90 9.06 2.88
C LEU A 85 11.07 8.41 2.13
N LEU A 86 10.89 7.18 1.66
CA LEU A 86 11.92 6.51 0.88
C LEU A 86 12.17 7.24 -0.45
N HIS A 87 11.13 7.77 -1.10
CA HIS A 87 11.30 8.55 -2.32
C HIS A 87 12.07 9.86 -2.10
N ILE A 88 11.74 10.62 -1.05
CA ILE A 88 12.48 11.82 -0.67
C ILE A 88 13.96 11.49 -0.41
N PHE A 89 14.20 10.42 0.35
CA PHE A 89 15.56 9.96 0.65
C PHE A 89 16.32 9.53 -0.61
N GLY A 90 15.67 8.80 -1.50
CA GLY A 90 16.24 8.42 -2.81
C GLY A 90 16.57 9.63 -3.68
N CYS A 91 15.68 10.64 -3.74
CA CYS A 91 15.95 11.89 -4.46
C CYS A 91 17.19 12.60 -3.91
N TYR A 92 17.32 12.66 -2.58
CA TYR A 92 18.46 13.26 -1.90
C TYR A 92 19.77 12.51 -2.19
N MET A 93 19.76 11.18 -2.05
CA MET A 93 20.93 10.33 -2.29
C MET A 93 21.42 10.43 -3.74
N LEU A 94 20.50 10.55 -4.70
CA LEU A 94 20.80 10.63 -6.12
C LEU A 94 21.07 12.07 -6.62
N GLY A 95 20.98 13.09 -5.76
CA GLY A 95 21.22 14.48 -6.11
C GLY A 95 20.26 15.02 -7.20
N LEU A 96 19.00 14.59 -7.18
CA LEU A 96 18.05 14.91 -8.24
C LEU A 96 17.49 16.33 -8.15
N THR A 97 16.98 16.80 -9.29
CA THR A 97 16.35 18.13 -9.39
C THR A 97 15.10 18.24 -8.50
N PRO A 98 14.71 19.47 -8.09
CA PRO A 98 13.49 19.71 -7.31
C PRO A 98 12.22 19.13 -7.94
N LEU A 99 12.18 18.99 -9.27
CA LEU A 99 11.06 18.40 -10.00
C LEU A 99 10.78 16.95 -9.56
N ALA A 100 11.82 16.19 -9.20
CA ALA A 100 11.67 14.81 -8.72
C ALA A 100 10.92 14.77 -7.38
N TYR A 101 11.19 15.72 -6.47
CA TYR A 101 10.55 15.77 -5.16
C TYR A 101 9.04 16.07 -5.23
N ILE A 102 8.57 16.76 -6.28
CA ILE A 102 7.15 17.01 -6.52
C ILE A 102 6.38 15.70 -6.76
N LEU A 103 7.07 14.63 -7.13
CA LEU A 103 6.48 13.32 -7.38
C LEU A 103 6.31 12.47 -6.11
N THR A 104 6.72 12.97 -4.95
CA THR A 104 6.50 12.31 -3.64
C THR A 104 5.04 11.87 -3.40
N PRO A 105 4.00 12.68 -3.70
CA PRO A 105 2.62 12.24 -3.56
C PRO A 105 2.27 11.06 -4.48
N VAL A 106 2.89 10.97 -5.65
CA VAL A 106 2.71 9.83 -6.57
C VAL A 106 3.33 8.57 -5.95
N ALA A 107 4.53 8.66 -5.39
CA ALA A 107 5.16 7.55 -4.67
C ALA A 107 4.32 7.08 -3.47
N PHE A 108 3.72 8.01 -2.72
CA PHE A 108 2.76 7.71 -1.66
C PHE A 108 1.57 6.90 -2.20
N ILE A 109 0.92 7.39 -3.26
CA ILE A 109 -0.26 6.75 -3.85
C ILE A 109 0.07 5.35 -4.37
N ILE A 110 1.24 5.16 -4.99
CA ILE A 110 1.70 3.86 -5.47
C ILE A 110 1.79 2.86 -4.30
N ALA A 111 2.47 3.23 -3.20
CA ALA A 111 2.61 2.36 -2.04
C ALA A 111 1.25 2.05 -1.36
N VAL A 112 0.35 3.05 -1.23
CA VAL A 112 -1.01 2.84 -0.66
C VAL A 112 -1.86 1.94 -1.54
N THR A 113 -1.74 2.08 -2.87
CA THR A 113 -2.55 1.32 -3.82
C THR A 113 -2.08 -0.12 -3.87
N LEU A 114 -0.76 -0.34 -3.95
CA LEU A 114 -0.19 -1.68 -4.05
C LEU A 114 -0.22 -2.46 -2.74
N SER A 115 -0.37 -1.79 -1.59
CA SER A 115 -0.61 -2.44 -0.29
C SER A 115 -2.02 -3.00 -0.12
N LYS A 116 -2.96 -2.66 -1.00
CA LYS A 116 -4.35 -3.16 -0.93
C LYS A 116 -4.43 -4.64 -1.33
N VAL A 117 -5.06 -5.45 -0.48
CA VAL A 117 -5.43 -6.82 -0.82
C VAL A 117 -6.55 -6.86 -1.87
N LYS A 118 -6.56 -7.89 -2.72
CA LYS A 118 -7.66 -8.10 -3.68
C LYS A 118 -8.90 -8.52 -2.91
N LEU A 119 -9.99 -7.77 -3.08
CA LEU A 119 -11.27 -8.07 -2.47
C LEU A 119 -12.18 -8.76 -3.47
N GLU A 120 -12.98 -9.70 -2.97
CA GLU A 120 -14.06 -10.31 -3.74
C GLU A 120 -15.29 -9.40 -3.79
N ARG A 121 -16.24 -9.73 -4.66
CA ARG A 121 -17.43 -8.89 -4.85
C ARG A 121 -18.27 -8.80 -3.57
N VAL A 122 -18.39 -9.90 -2.81
CA VAL A 122 -19.12 -9.95 -1.53
C VAL A 122 -18.46 -9.04 -0.48
N HIS A 123 -17.14 -9.08 -0.38
CA HIS A 123 -16.34 -8.21 0.50
C HIS A 123 -16.56 -6.73 0.23
N ILE A 124 -16.52 -6.32 -1.05
CA ILE A 124 -16.72 -4.92 -1.45
C ILE A 124 -18.12 -4.44 -1.09
N TRP A 125 -19.14 -5.28 -1.34
CA TRP A 125 -20.53 -4.97 -0.99
C TRP A 125 -20.70 -4.87 0.52
N ALA A 126 -20.13 -5.80 1.28
CA ALA A 126 -20.25 -5.81 2.74
C ALA A 126 -19.63 -4.55 3.38
N ILE A 127 -18.43 -4.15 2.96
CA ILE A 127 -17.80 -2.89 3.41
C ILE A 127 -18.69 -1.69 3.08
N SER A 128 -19.25 -1.63 1.87
CA SER A 128 -20.12 -0.52 1.48
C SER A 128 -21.41 -0.45 2.30
N GLN A 129 -22.00 -1.59 2.66
CA GLN A 129 -23.21 -1.64 3.49
C GLN A 129 -22.92 -1.31 4.96
N GLU A 130 -21.75 -1.68 5.48
CA GLU A 130 -21.25 -1.28 6.80
C GLU A 130 -21.01 0.23 6.87
N GLU A 131 -20.36 0.83 5.87
CA GLU A 131 -20.07 2.27 5.80
C GLU A 131 -21.35 3.14 5.81
N ILE A 132 -22.45 2.65 5.25
CA ILE A 132 -23.76 3.32 5.28
C ILE A 132 -24.63 2.91 6.49
N GLY A 133 -24.08 2.13 7.42
CA GLY A 133 -24.73 1.76 8.68
C GLY A 133 -25.85 0.71 8.58
N LYS A 134 -25.97 0.00 7.45
CA LYS A 134 -26.99 -1.04 7.26
C LYS A 134 -26.59 -2.40 7.81
N LEU A 135 -25.29 -2.65 7.94
CA LEU A 135 -24.73 -3.83 8.59
C LEU A 135 -23.99 -3.41 9.85
N ASN A 136 -24.27 -4.09 10.96
CA ASN A 136 -23.47 -4.02 12.19
C ASN A 136 -22.78 -5.37 12.38
N ALA A 137 -21.53 -5.47 11.93
CA ALA A 137 -20.69 -6.65 12.13
C ALA A 137 -19.77 -6.47 13.36
N LYS A 138 -20.27 -5.83 14.42
CA LYS A 138 -19.54 -5.71 15.69
C LYS A 138 -19.49 -7.04 16.44
#